data_AF-A0A3D0ZR43-F1
#
_entry.id   AF-A0A3D0ZR43-F1
#
_cell.length_a   1.000
_cell.length_b   1.000
_cell.length_c   1.000
_cell.angle_alpha   90.00
_cell.angle_beta   90.00
_cell.angle_gamma   90.00
#
_symmetry.space_group_name_H-M   'P 1'
#
loop_
_entity.id
_entity.type
_entity.pdbx_description
1 polymer ?
#
loop_
_entity_poly.entity_id
_entity_poly.type
_entity_poly.pdbx_seq_one_letter_code
_entity_poly.pdbx_strand_id
1 'polypeptide(L)'
;FLIVADFVNWAKENDVPVGPGRGSGAGSLVAYAIGITGLDPIKYDLLFERFLNPDRISNPDFDIDFCMDRREEVIQYVQQKYGHDKVGQIITFGALLSKAAIRDMGRVLQMPYGQVDRLAKLIPIEGVKPLSIEQALAEEPRLKEEAEREEVVDRLLNYGQKVEGLLRNAATHAAGIVISDRPLDDLVPVYKDSRSNMPATQFNMKWVEQAGLVKFDFLGLKT
;
A
#
# COMPACT_ATOMS: atom_id res chain seq x y z
N PHE A 1 -0.06 -12.45 -18.06
CA PHE A 1 0.02 -11.92 -19.44
C PHE A 1 -1.36 -11.62 -20.02
N LEU A 2 -2.19 -12.62 -20.38
CA LEU A 2 -3.48 -12.33 -21.06
C LEU A 2 -4.43 -11.45 -20.23
N ILE A 3 -4.59 -11.72 -18.93
CA ILE A 3 -5.39 -10.87 -18.03
C ILE A 3 -4.86 -9.43 -18.00
N VAL A 4 -3.53 -9.27 -17.96
CA VAL A 4 -2.89 -7.93 -17.95
C VAL A 4 -3.08 -7.21 -19.26
N ALA A 5 -2.84 -7.89 -20.39
CA ALA A 5 -3.05 -7.33 -21.72
C ALA A 5 -4.51 -6.92 -21.92
N ASP A 6 -5.45 -7.69 -21.38
CA ASP A 6 -6.88 -7.43 -21.50
C ASP A 6 -7.29 -6.09 -20.87
N PHE A 7 -7.00 -5.87 -19.59
CA PHE A 7 -7.37 -4.61 -18.94
C PHE A 7 -6.52 -3.42 -19.41
N VAL A 8 -5.28 -3.64 -19.83
CA VAL A 8 -4.43 -2.57 -20.41
C VAL A 8 -4.94 -2.13 -21.77
N ASN A 9 -5.28 -3.08 -22.64
CA ASN A 9 -5.80 -2.76 -23.97
C ASN A 9 -7.20 -2.17 -23.88
N TRP A 10 -8.06 -2.68 -22.99
CA TRP A 10 -9.36 -2.06 -22.71
C TRP A 10 -9.18 -0.60 -22.26
N ALA A 11 -8.24 -0.32 -21.34
CA ALA A 11 -7.97 1.04 -20.90
C ALA A 11 -7.58 1.95 -22.09
N LYS A 12 -6.66 1.48 -22.94
CA LYS A 12 -6.23 2.22 -24.15
C LYS A 12 -7.37 2.45 -25.14
N GLU A 13 -8.22 1.46 -25.38
CA GLU A 13 -9.38 1.54 -26.27
C GLU A 13 -10.48 2.48 -25.75
N ASN A 14 -10.51 2.74 -24.44
CA ASN A 14 -11.46 3.64 -23.79
C ASN A 14 -10.82 4.98 -23.39
N ASP A 15 -9.72 5.35 -24.04
CA ASP A 15 -8.99 6.61 -23.85
C ASP A 15 -8.49 6.83 -22.41
N VAL A 16 -8.32 5.76 -21.62
CA VAL A 16 -7.70 5.83 -20.29
C VAL A 16 -6.18 5.77 -20.48
N PRO A 17 -5.43 6.84 -20.13
CA PRO A 17 -3.98 6.83 -20.28
C PRO A 17 -3.34 5.74 -19.42
N VAL A 18 -2.46 4.95 -20.05
CA VAL A 18 -1.66 3.90 -19.41
C VAL A 18 -0.18 4.26 -19.56
N GLY A 19 0.59 4.11 -18.48
CA GLY A 19 2.02 4.36 -18.50
C GLY A 19 2.77 3.45 -19.49
N PRO A 20 3.97 3.84 -19.94
CA PRO A 20 4.75 3.09 -20.93
C PRO A 20 5.30 1.75 -20.39
N GLY A 21 5.14 1.46 -19.09
CA GLY A 21 5.60 0.26 -18.43
C GLY A 21 6.53 0.60 -17.26
N ARG A 22 6.32 -0.06 -16.11
CA ARG A 22 7.11 0.11 -14.89
C ARG A 22 7.78 -1.19 -14.47
N GLY A 23 8.88 -1.07 -13.74
CA GLY A 23 9.60 -2.20 -13.18
C GLY A 23 10.26 -3.06 -14.25
N SER A 24 10.46 -4.34 -13.94
CA SER A 24 11.12 -5.27 -14.86
C SER A 24 10.23 -5.70 -16.03
N GLY A 25 8.91 -5.51 -15.96
CA GLY A 25 7.97 -5.87 -17.03
C GLY A 25 8.28 -5.24 -18.38
N ALA A 26 8.93 -4.06 -18.40
CA ALA A 26 9.37 -3.39 -19.61
C ALA A 26 10.44 -4.17 -20.41
N GLY A 27 11.16 -5.12 -19.79
CA GLY A 27 12.13 -5.97 -20.47
C GLY A 27 11.53 -7.12 -21.29
N SER A 28 10.21 -7.31 -21.25
CA SER A 28 9.56 -8.40 -21.99
C SER A 28 9.10 -7.97 -23.37
N LEU A 29 9.73 -8.53 -24.42
CA LEU A 29 9.29 -8.35 -25.81
C LEU A 29 7.85 -8.85 -26.02
N VAL A 30 7.47 -9.92 -25.32
CA VAL A 30 6.10 -10.44 -25.34
C VAL A 30 5.13 -9.41 -24.77
N ALA A 31 5.47 -8.77 -23.63
CA ALA A 31 4.63 -7.73 -23.03
C ALA A 31 4.48 -6.52 -23.96
N TYR A 32 5.56 -6.12 -24.66
CA TYR A 32 5.51 -5.08 -25.68
C TYR A 32 4.61 -5.48 -26.86
N ALA A 33 4.80 -6.68 -27.41
CA ALA A 33 4.07 -7.16 -28.59
C ALA A 33 2.55 -7.28 -28.38
N ILE A 34 2.10 -7.60 -27.16
CA ILE A 34 0.67 -7.71 -26.83
C ILE A 34 0.09 -6.43 -26.21
N GLY A 35 0.86 -5.35 -26.21
CA GLY A 35 0.40 -4.03 -25.79
C GLY A 35 0.36 -3.79 -24.28
N ILE A 36 0.97 -4.65 -23.45
CA ILE A 36 1.10 -4.37 -22.00
C ILE A 36 2.04 -3.19 -21.76
N THR A 37 3.20 -3.17 -22.44
CA THR A 37 4.18 -2.08 -22.33
C THR A 37 4.25 -1.27 -23.61
N GLY A 38 4.67 -0.02 -23.50
CA GLY A 38 4.86 0.91 -24.62
C GLY A 38 6.32 1.11 -25.03
N LEU A 39 7.27 0.41 -24.40
CA LEU A 39 8.70 0.50 -24.68
C LEU A 39 9.18 -0.74 -25.42
N ASP A 40 9.88 -0.52 -26.53
CA ASP A 40 10.58 -1.58 -27.28
C ASP A 40 11.83 -2.03 -26.50
N PRO A 41 11.85 -3.24 -25.94
CA PRO A 41 12.97 -3.70 -25.11
C PRO A 41 14.24 -3.94 -25.92
N ILE A 42 14.14 -4.26 -27.22
CA ILE A 42 15.33 -4.49 -28.07
C ILE A 42 16.05 -3.17 -28.31
N LYS A 43 15.29 -2.10 -28.58
CA LYS A 43 15.84 -0.76 -28.82
C LYS A 43 16.66 -0.22 -27.64
N TYR A 44 16.26 -0.58 -26.41
CA TYR A 44 16.87 -0.08 -25.18
C TYR A 44 17.67 -1.14 -24.41
N ASP A 45 18.00 -2.27 -25.06
CA ASP A 45 18.75 -3.38 -24.46
C ASP A 45 18.18 -3.84 -23.09
N LEU A 46 16.85 -3.86 -22.96
CA LEU A 46 16.17 -4.30 -21.76
C LEU A 46 16.09 -5.82 -21.72
N LEU A 47 16.56 -6.42 -20.61
CA LEU A 47 16.69 -7.87 -20.46
C LEU A 47 15.40 -8.50 -19.93
N PHE A 48 14.95 -9.57 -20.59
CA PHE A 48 13.78 -10.35 -20.17
C PHE A 48 14.03 -11.12 -18.87
N GLU A 49 15.26 -11.59 -18.65
CA GLU A 49 15.65 -12.43 -17.51
C GLU A 49 15.57 -11.65 -16.18
N ARG A 50 15.59 -10.31 -16.24
CA ARG A 50 15.33 -9.45 -15.08
C ARG A 50 13.85 -9.48 -14.67
N PHE A 51 12.96 -9.75 -15.62
CA PHE A 51 11.53 -9.89 -15.39
C PHE A 51 11.17 -11.29 -14.92
N LEU A 52 11.56 -12.30 -15.69
CA LEU A 52 11.30 -13.69 -15.39
C LEU A 52 12.60 -14.48 -15.50
N ASN A 53 13.15 -14.85 -14.35
CA ASN A 53 14.38 -15.60 -14.31
C ASN A 53 14.05 -17.11 -14.38
N PRO A 54 14.57 -17.86 -15.37
CA PRO A 54 14.31 -19.30 -15.50
C PRO A 54 14.81 -20.11 -14.30
N ASP A 55 15.87 -19.65 -13.62
CA ASP A 55 16.46 -20.33 -12.45
C ASP A 55 15.74 -20.00 -11.14
N ARG A 56 14.82 -19.03 -11.15
CA ARG A 56 14.02 -18.63 -9.98
C ARG A 56 12.54 -18.63 -10.32
N ILE A 57 11.85 -19.68 -9.88
CA ILE A 57 10.39 -19.79 -10.00
C ILE A 57 9.74 -18.77 -9.05
N SER A 58 9.38 -17.62 -9.59
CA SER A 58 8.56 -16.61 -8.91
C SER A 58 7.46 -16.13 -9.84
N ASN A 59 6.30 -15.79 -9.28
CA ASN A 59 5.23 -15.21 -10.07
C ASN A 59 5.69 -13.87 -10.67
N PRO A 60 5.45 -13.64 -11.98
CA PRO A 60 5.75 -12.36 -12.60
C PRO A 60 4.87 -11.26 -12.00
N ASP A 61 5.49 -10.17 -11.56
CA ASP A 61 4.81 -9.01 -10.98
C ASP A 61 4.75 -7.88 -12.00
N PHE A 62 3.54 -7.45 -12.36
CA PHE A 62 3.32 -6.35 -13.30
C PHE A 62 2.80 -5.12 -12.54
N ASP A 63 3.67 -4.12 -12.43
CA ASP A 63 3.30 -2.78 -12.00
C ASP A 63 2.72 -2.01 -13.20
N ILE A 64 1.43 -1.69 -13.17
CA ILE A 64 0.77 -0.96 -14.26
C ILE A 64 0.30 0.40 -13.74
N ASP A 65 0.79 1.44 -14.40
CA ASP A 65 0.40 2.81 -14.10
C ASP A 65 -0.82 3.22 -14.93
N PHE A 66 -1.86 3.72 -14.27
CA PHE A 66 -3.02 4.34 -14.87
C PHE A 66 -3.09 5.81 -14.47
N CYS A 67 -3.76 6.62 -15.30
CA CYS A 67 -4.15 7.97 -14.91
C CYS A 67 -4.99 7.94 -13.62
N MET A 68 -4.60 8.73 -12.62
CA MET A 68 -5.24 8.76 -11.31
C MET A 68 -6.76 8.99 -11.38
N ASP A 69 -7.22 9.85 -12.29
CA ASP A 69 -8.62 10.26 -12.38
C ASP A 69 -9.53 9.18 -13.00
N ARG A 70 -8.97 8.33 -13.87
CA ARG A 70 -9.72 7.32 -14.63
C ARG A 70 -9.40 5.88 -14.25
N ARG A 71 -8.50 5.66 -13.29
CA ARG A 71 -8.11 4.33 -12.81
C ARG A 71 -9.31 3.50 -12.31
N GLU A 72 -10.27 4.17 -11.66
CA GLU A 72 -11.46 3.50 -11.13
C GLU A 72 -12.29 2.81 -12.23
N GLU A 73 -12.31 3.36 -13.45
CA GLU A 73 -13.00 2.76 -14.60
C GLU A 73 -12.39 1.40 -14.96
N VAL A 74 -11.06 1.30 -14.92
CA VAL A 74 -10.35 0.04 -15.19
C VAL A 74 -10.65 -0.99 -14.11
N ILE A 75 -10.68 -0.56 -12.84
CA ILE A 75 -11.01 -1.47 -11.73
C ILE A 75 -12.45 -1.98 -11.87
N GLN A 76 -13.40 -1.10 -12.22
CA GLN A 76 -14.78 -1.48 -12.48
C GLN A 76 -14.89 -2.47 -13.66
N TYR A 77 -14.18 -2.23 -14.75
CA TYR A 77 -14.11 -3.16 -15.88
C TYR A 77 -13.61 -4.55 -15.45
N VAL A 78 -12.50 -4.60 -14.72
CA VAL A 78 -11.93 -5.86 -14.20
C VAL A 78 -12.95 -6.55 -13.31
N GLN A 79 -13.63 -5.82 -12.43
CA GLN A 79 -14.64 -6.39 -11.53
C GLN A 79 -15.85 -6.93 -12.29
N GLN A 80 -16.34 -6.22 -13.31
CA GLN A 80 -17.44 -6.68 -14.16
C GLN A 80 -17.07 -7.91 -14.98
N LYS A 81 -15.84 -7.95 -15.50
CA LYS A 81 -15.38 -9.02 -16.38
C LYS A 81 -15.02 -10.31 -15.64
N TYR A 82 -14.35 -10.20 -14.49
CA TYR A 82 -13.84 -11.36 -13.76
C TYR A 82 -14.71 -11.76 -12.56
N GLY A 83 -15.67 -10.92 -12.16
CA GLY A 83 -16.65 -11.21 -11.11
C GLY A 83 -16.45 -10.36 -9.86
N HIS A 84 -17.54 -9.81 -9.33
CA HIS A 84 -17.54 -8.95 -8.14
C HIS A 84 -17.09 -9.67 -6.86
N ASP A 85 -17.26 -10.99 -6.80
CA ASP A 85 -16.89 -11.89 -5.73
C ASP A 85 -15.45 -12.44 -5.86
N LYS A 86 -14.85 -12.34 -7.06
CA LYS A 86 -13.49 -12.85 -7.36
C LYS A 86 -12.42 -11.77 -7.41
N VAL A 87 -12.83 -10.51 -7.53
CA VAL A 87 -11.95 -9.34 -7.59
C VAL A 87 -12.08 -8.53 -6.31
N GLY A 88 -10.95 -8.20 -5.70
CA GLY A 88 -10.92 -7.48 -4.43
C GLY A 88 -9.67 -6.64 -4.25
N GLN A 89 -9.71 -5.73 -3.28
CA GLN A 89 -8.55 -4.94 -2.85
C GLN A 89 -7.71 -5.74 -1.85
N ILE A 90 -6.47 -5.33 -1.64
CA ILE A 90 -5.63 -5.86 -0.57
C ILE A 90 -5.80 -4.96 0.66
N ILE A 91 -6.00 -5.52 1.87
CA ILE A 91 -6.04 -4.69 3.07
C ILE A 91 -4.66 -4.13 3.42
N THR A 92 -4.65 -2.95 4.03
CA THR A 92 -3.50 -2.39 4.72
C THR A 92 -3.89 -2.07 6.16
N PHE A 93 -2.89 -2.08 7.04
CA PHE A 93 -3.10 -1.73 8.43
C PHE A 93 -2.28 -0.49 8.76
N GLY A 94 -2.98 0.53 9.27
CA GLY A 94 -2.33 1.72 9.80
C GLY A 94 -1.69 1.41 11.15
N ALA A 95 -0.36 1.43 11.22
CA ALA A 95 0.35 1.33 12.48
C ALA A 95 0.31 2.65 13.25
N LEU A 96 0.26 2.57 14.57
CA LEU A 96 0.33 3.71 15.47
C LEU A 96 1.78 4.20 15.57
N LEU A 97 2.16 5.12 14.68
CA LEU A 97 3.48 5.75 14.73
C LEU A 97 3.58 6.71 15.92
N SER A 98 4.79 6.96 16.39
CA SER A 98 5.16 7.73 17.59
C SER A 98 4.37 9.02 17.79
N LYS A 99 4.29 9.86 16.75
CA LYS A 99 3.52 11.12 16.80
C LYS A 99 2.03 10.90 16.97
N ALA A 100 1.46 9.87 16.34
CA ALA A 100 0.05 9.52 16.51
C ALA A 100 -0.19 8.87 17.88
N ALA A 101 0.75 8.06 18.36
CA ALA A 101 0.69 7.45 19.68
C ALA A 101 0.61 8.50 20.79
N ILE A 102 1.50 9.51 20.74
CA ILE A 102 1.48 10.64 21.67
C ILE A 102 0.15 11.41 21.60
N ARG A 103 -0.36 11.67 20.39
CA ARG A 103 -1.63 12.38 20.23
C ARG A 103 -2.83 11.60 20.77
N ASP A 104 -2.85 10.30 20.56
CA ASP A 104 -3.94 9.44 21.02
C ASP A 104 -3.91 9.25 22.53
N MET A 105 -2.73 9.00 23.11
CA MET A 105 -2.55 8.90 24.55
C MET A 105 -2.81 10.23 25.26
N GLY A 106 -2.43 11.36 24.66
CA GLY A 106 -2.72 12.69 25.21
C GLY A 106 -4.22 12.96 25.31
N ARG A 107 -5.01 12.48 24.33
CA ARG A 107 -6.48 12.55 24.39
C ARG A 107 -7.04 11.67 25.51
N VAL A 108 -6.52 10.46 25.70
CA VAL A 108 -6.95 9.55 26.78
C VAL A 108 -6.64 10.15 28.16
N LEU A 109 -5.47 10.77 28.30
CA LEU A 109 -5.05 11.46 29.53
C LEU A 109 -5.70 12.85 29.71
N GLN A 110 -6.60 13.25 28.80
CA GLN A 110 -7.31 14.54 28.82
C GLN A 110 -6.36 15.75 28.85
N MET A 111 -5.18 15.63 28.24
CA MET A 111 -4.23 16.72 28.15
C MET A 111 -4.67 17.76 27.10
N PRO A 112 -4.35 19.05 27.29
CA PRO A 112 -4.65 20.08 26.31
C PRO A 112 -4.00 19.78 24.94
N TYR A 113 -4.78 19.88 23.86
CA TYR A 113 -4.32 19.58 22.49
C TYR A 113 -3.03 20.32 22.12
N GLY A 114 -2.92 21.61 22.47
CA GLY A 114 -1.73 22.41 22.16
C GLY A 114 -0.45 21.91 22.83
N GLN A 115 -0.55 21.37 24.05
CA GLN A 115 0.58 20.75 24.73
C GLN A 115 0.97 19.44 24.05
N VAL A 116 -0.01 18.58 23.76
CA VAL A 116 0.21 17.28 23.13
C VAL A 116 0.79 17.43 21.72
N ASP A 117 0.30 18.37 20.91
CA ASP A 117 0.82 18.61 19.57
C ASP A 117 2.27 19.16 19.60
N ARG A 118 2.60 20.01 20.59
CA ARG A 118 3.98 20.46 20.81
C ARG A 118 4.91 19.28 21.13
N LEU A 119 4.50 18.39 22.05
CA LEU A 119 5.27 17.19 22.40
C LEU A 119 5.44 16.25 21.20
N ALA A 120 4.37 16.01 20.43
CA ALA A 120 4.43 15.18 19.23
C ALA A 120 5.35 15.77 18.14
N LYS A 121 5.49 17.10 18.08
CA LYS A 121 6.40 17.78 17.14
C LYS A 121 7.88 17.65 17.52
N LEU A 122 8.19 17.43 18.80
CA LEU A 122 9.56 17.19 19.26
C LEU A 122 10.12 15.84 18.79
N ILE A 123 9.27 14.87 18.45
CA ILE A 123 9.73 13.59 17.88
C ILE A 123 10.42 13.85 16.53
N PRO A 124 11.71 13.52 16.38
CA PRO A 124 12.43 13.68 15.12
C PRO A 124 11.84 12.78 14.01
N ILE A 125 12.10 13.15 12.76
CA ILE A 125 11.69 12.38 11.58
C ILE A 125 12.96 11.93 10.85
N GLU A 126 13.08 10.62 10.64
CA GLU A 126 14.12 10.02 9.82
C GLU A 126 13.52 9.60 8.47
N GLY A 127 13.93 10.30 7.41
CA GLY A 127 13.34 10.14 6.07
C GLY A 127 11.86 10.52 6.04
N VAL A 128 10.99 9.51 5.98
CA VAL A 128 9.52 9.68 5.94
C VAL A 128 8.81 9.14 7.19
N LYS A 129 9.55 8.62 8.18
CA LYS A 129 8.98 8.04 9.40
C LYS A 129 9.48 8.76 10.65
N PRO A 130 8.63 9.01 11.65
CA PRO A 130 9.10 9.48 12.95
C PRO A 130 9.97 8.40 13.60
N LEU A 131 10.98 8.83 14.36
CA LEU A 131 11.70 7.95 15.26
C LEU A 131 10.77 7.40 16.35
N SER A 132 11.08 6.21 16.87
CA SER A 132 10.36 5.64 18.02
C SER A 132 10.42 6.59 19.22
N ILE A 133 9.44 6.50 20.13
CA ILE A 133 9.45 7.34 21.34
C ILE A 133 10.71 7.08 22.19
N GLU A 134 11.18 5.83 22.25
CA GLU A 134 12.43 5.47 22.92
C GLU A 134 13.65 6.16 22.30
N GLN A 135 13.81 6.10 20.98
CA GLN A 135 14.92 6.79 20.29
C GLN A 135 14.80 8.30 20.42
N ALA A 136 13.59 8.85 20.32
CA ALA A 136 13.36 10.29 20.46
C ALA A 136 13.73 10.80 21.86
N LEU A 137 13.49 10.01 22.91
CA LEU A 137 13.94 10.35 24.27
C LEU A 137 15.46 10.34 24.42
N ALA A 138 16.17 9.52 23.64
CA ALA A 138 17.63 9.49 23.62
C ALA A 138 18.23 10.65 22.80
N GLU A 139 17.56 11.08 21.73
CA GLU A 139 18.07 12.07 20.78
C GLU A 139 17.60 13.51 21.00
N GLU A 140 16.43 13.72 21.65
CA GLU A 140 15.86 15.05 21.90
C GLU A 140 15.79 15.34 23.41
N PRO A 141 16.80 16.03 23.97
CA PRO A 141 16.85 16.36 25.40
C PRO A 141 15.62 17.11 25.91
N ARG A 142 15.00 17.96 25.08
CA ARG A 142 13.80 18.72 25.47
C ARG A 142 12.63 17.81 25.80
N LEU A 143 12.50 16.68 25.11
CA LEU A 143 11.42 15.72 25.38
C LEU A 143 11.58 15.08 26.76
N LYS A 144 12.83 14.81 27.15
CA LYS A 144 13.18 14.31 28.48
C LYS A 144 12.96 15.36 29.56
N GLU A 145 13.39 16.59 29.33
CA GLU A 145 13.15 17.72 30.26
C GLU A 145 11.65 17.94 30.51
N GLU A 146 10.80 17.86 29.47
CA GLU A 146 9.35 17.98 29.62
C GLU A 146 8.75 16.81 30.43
N ALA A 147 9.28 15.59 30.26
CA ALA A 147 8.86 14.41 31.03
C ALA A 147 9.25 14.54 32.52
N GLU A 148 10.46 15.02 32.80
CA GLU A 148 10.95 15.25 34.16
C GLU A 148 10.20 16.40 34.86
N ARG A 149 9.77 17.42 34.09
CA ARG A 149 9.04 18.58 34.63
C ARG A 149 7.60 18.24 35.01
N GLU A 150 6.92 17.41 34.22
CA GLU A 150 5.49 17.13 34.38
C GLU A 150 5.20 15.63 34.37
N GLU A 151 4.76 15.08 35.50
CA GLU A 151 4.45 13.64 35.66
C GLU A 151 3.40 13.14 34.64
N VAL A 152 2.48 14.00 34.20
CA VAL A 152 1.51 13.62 33.15
C VAL A 152 2.18 13.41 31.79
N VAL A 153 3.26 14.13 31.48
CA VAL A 153 4.05 13.98 30.26
C VAL A 153 4.89 12.71 30.32
N ASP A 154 5.48 12.39 31.46
CA ASP A 154 6.19 11.10 31.64
C ASP A 154 5.25 9.91 31.42
N ARG A 155 4.06 9.93 32.04
CA ARG A 155 3.02 8.90 31.83
C ARG A 155 2.59 8.82 30.38
N LEU A 156 2.42 9.96 29.71
CA LEU A 156 2.07 10.02 28.29
C LEU A 156 3.08 9.27 27.42
N LEU A 157 4.37 9.52 27.64
CA LEU A 157 5.44 8.92 26.85
C LEU A 157 5.60 7.44 27.15
N ASN A 158 5.51 7.04 28.42
CA ASN A 158 5.54 5.64 28.84
C ASN A 158 4.39 4.82 28.22
N TYR A 159 3.16 5.34 28.28
CA TYR A 159 2.03 4.68 27.64
C TYR A 159 2.14 4.70 26.12
N GLY A 160 2.61 5.81 25.55
CA GLY A 160 2.89 5.95 24.13
C GLY A 160 3.83 4.85 23.62
N GLN A 161 4.94 4.59 24.31
CA GLN A 161 5.90 3.53 23.98
C GLN A 161 5.26 2.13 23.95
N LYS A 162 4.30 1.87 24.84
CA LYS A 162 3.62 0.55 24.91
C LYS A 162 2.63 0.31 23.78
N VAL A 163 2.07 1.38 23.20
CA VAL A 163 1.09 1.28 22.11
C VAL A 163 1.69 1.57 20.73
N GLU A 164 2.89 2.14 20.69
CA GLU A 164 3.63 2.40 19.47
C GLU A 164 3.82 1.10 18.66
N GLY A 165 3.61 1.21 17.35
CA GLY A 165 3.75 0.07 16.43
C GLY A 165 2.54 -0.88 16.40
N LEU A 166 1.59 -0.76 17.32
CA LEU A 166 0.34 -1.53 17.25
C LEU A 166 -0.50 -1.10 16.04
N LEU A 167 -1.28 -2.04 15.49
CA LEU A 167 -2.20 -1.77 14.39
C LEU A 167 -3.45 -1.07 14.93
N ARG A 168 -3.79 0.07 14.33
CA ARG A 168 -4.89 0.94 14.78
C ARG A 168 -6.16 0.74 13.97
N ASN A 169 -6.04 0.70 12.64
CA ASN A 169 -7.19 0.67 11.75
C ASN A 169 -6.91 -0.15 10.50
N ALA A 170 -7.97 -0.78 10.00
CA ALA A 170 -8.03 -1.31 8.65
C ALA A 170 -8.19 -0.18 7.65
N ALA A 171 -7.50 -0.28 6.52
CA ALA A 171 -7.69 0.53 5.33
C ALA A 171 -7.48 -0.36 4.10
N THR A 172 -7.87 0.10 2.92
CA THR A 172 -7.60 -0.63 1.67
C THR A 172 -6.32 -0.12 1.00
N HIS A 173 -5.57 -1.01 0.38
CA HIS A 173 -4.35 -0.67 -0.35
C HIS A 173 -4.74 0.19 -1.54
N ALA A 174 -4.07 1.34 -1.70
CA ALA A 174 -4.44 2.30 -2.70
C ALA A 174 -4.33 1.73 -4.12
N ALA A 175 -3.41 0.79 -4.40
CA ALA A 175 -3.15 0.25 -5.75
C ALA A 175 -3.42 -1.26 -5.89
N GLY A 176 -3.57 -1.98 -4.77
CA GLY A 176 -3.37 -3.43 -4.76
C GLY A 176 -4.68 -4.13 -5.01
N ILE A 177 -4.80 -4.78 -6.17
CA ILE A 177 -5.96 -5.57 -6.58
C ILE A 177 -5.55 -7.04 -6.66
N VAL A 178 -6.45 -7.93 -6.28
CA VAL A 178 -6.32 -9.38 -6.50
C VAL A 178 -7.42 -9.87 -7.41
N ILE A 179 -7.07 -10.85 -8.24
CA ILE A 179 -8.02 -11.56 -9.11
C ILE A 179 -7.84 -13.05 -8.86
N SER A 180 -8.95 -13.74 -8.60
CA SER A 180 -8.98 -15.17 -8.28
C SER A 180 -9.79 -15.98 -9.31
N ASP A 181 -9.58 -17.29 -9.33
CA ASP A 181 -10.30 -18.23 -10.22
C ASP A 181 -11.71 -18.60 -9.69
N ARG A 182 -11.90 -18.48 -8.38
CA ARG A 182 -13.12 -18.79 -7.60
C ARG A 182 -13.43 -17.62 -6.64
N PRO A 183 -14.58 -17.59 -5.95
CA PRO A 183 -14.89 -16.54 -4.98
C PRO A 183 -13.77 -16.32 -3.95
N LEU A 184 -13.50 -15.06 -3.59
CA LEU A 184 -12.39 -14.72 -2.69
C LEU A 184 -12.55 -15.33 -1.29
N ASP A 185 -13.79 -15.43 -0.80
CA ASP A 185 -14.14 -15.98 0.51
C ASP A 185 -13.96 -17.50 0.61
N ASP A 186 -13.83 -18.21 -0.52
CA ASP A 186 -13.40 -19.62 -0.54
C ASP A 186 -11.89 -19.78 -0.29
N LEU A 187 -11.11 -18.72 -0.49
CA LEU A 187 -9.64 -18.74 -0.41
C LEU A 187 -9.10 -17.99 0.80
N VAL A 188 -9.64 -16.81 1.09
CA VAL A 188 -9.15 -15.91 2.14
C VAL A 188 -10.32 -15.21 2.86
N PRO A 189 -10.17 -14.90 4.16
CA PRO A 189 -11.15 -14.06 4.83
C PRO A 189 -11.20 -12.67 4.19
N VAL A 190 -12.41 -12.16 3.97
CA VAL A 190 -12.66 -10.85 3.35
C VAL A 190 -13.14 -9.82 4.37
N TYR A 191 -12.83 -8.56 4.12
CA TYR A 191 -13.28 -7.38 4.82
C TYR A 191 -14.08 -6.52 3.85
N LYS A 192 -15.24 -6.03 4.28
CA LYS A 192 -16.05 -5.10 3.50
C LYS A 192 -16.16 -3.79 4.24
N ASP A 193 -15.55 -2.74 3.68
CA ASP A 193 -15.75 -1.39 4.19
C ASP A 193 -17.18 -0.93 3.85
N SER A 194 -17.90 -0.40 4.83
CA SER A 194 -19.20 0.26 4.64
C SER A 194 -19.22 1.33 3.53
N ARG A 195 -18.06 1.93 3.21
CA ARG A 195 -17.90 3.01 2.23
C ARG A 195 -17.44 2.52 0.86
N SER A 196 -17.10 1.24 0.71
CA SER A 196 -16.62 0.65 -0.55
C SER A 196 -17.51 -0.51 -0.98
N ASN A 197 -17.82 -0.56 -2.27
CA ASN A 197 -18.54 -1.70 -2.85
C ASN A 197 -17.63 -2.92 -3.09
N MET A 198 -16.31 -2.71 -3.10
CA MET A 198 -15.33 -3.76 -3.40
C MET A 198 -14.81 -4.38 -2.11
N PRO A 199 -14.82 -5.72 -1.98
CA PRO A 199 -14.24 -6.39 -0.83
C PRO A 199 -12.73 -6.22 -0.80
N ALA A 200 -12.13 -6.29 0.38
CA ALA A 200 -10.69 -6.37 0.56
C ALA A 200 -10.30 -7.68 1.24
N THR A 201 -9.17 -8.28 0.89
CA THR A 201 -8.64 -9.45 1.58
C THR A 201 -8.18 -9.05 2.98
N GLN A 202 -8.47 -9.80 4.04
CA GLN A 202 -7.92 -9.51 5.38
C GLN A 202 -6.42 -9.85 5.49
N PHE A 203 -5.88 -10.54 4.49
CA PHE A 203 -4.44 -10.71 4.32
C PHE A 203 -3.84 -9.49 3.64
N ASN A 204 -2.78 -8.96 4.25
CA ASN A 204 -1.99 -7.90 3.64
C ASN A 204 -1.14 -8.44 2.47
N MET A 205 -0.44 -7.54 1.78
CA MET A 205 0.38 -7.85 0.60
C MET A 205 1.35 -9.03 0.79
N LYS A 206 1.91 -9.21 2.00
CA LYS A 206 2.85 -10.30 2.29
C LYS A 206 2.16 -11.67 2.28
N TRP A 207 0.93 -11.74 2.78
CA TRP A 207 0.22 -13.00 3.01
C TRP A 207 -0.70 -13.36 1.83
N VAL A 208 -1.17 -12.37 1.07
CA VAL A 208 -2.10 -12.58 -0.03
C VAL A 208 -1.48 -13.42 -1.16
N GLU A 209 -0.22 -13.16 -1.51
CA GLU A 209 0.51 -13.96 -2.51
C GLU A 209 0.75 -15.39 -2.03
N GLN A 210 1.09 -15.56 -0.73
CA GLN A 210 1.30 -16.88 -0.13
C GLN A 210 0.00 -17.69 -0.03
N ALA A 211 -1.14 -17.02 0.05
CA ALA A 211 -2.46 -17.65 -0.04
C ALA A 211 -2.83 -18.10 -1.47
N GLY A 212 -1.94 -17.87 -2.45
CA GLY A 212 -2.13 -18.32 -3.83
C GLY A 212 -2.89 -17.33 -4.71
N LEU A 213 -3.15 -16.11 -4.23
CA LEU A 213 -3.80 -15.07 -5.03
C LEU A 213 -2.78 -14.35 -5.91
N VAL A 214 -3.19 -14.07 -7.15
CA VAL A 214 -2.41 -13.24 -8.06
C VAL A 214 -2.77 -11.79 -7.80
N LYS A 215 -1.77 -10.99 -7.41
CA LYS A 215 -1.91 -9.56 -7.22
C LYS A 215 -1.57 -8.79 -8.49
N PHE A 216 -2.13 -7.58 -8.58
CA PHE A 216 -1.83 -6.59 -9.60
C PHE A 216 -1.80 -5.21 -8.94
N ASP A 217 -0.79 -4.41 -9.23
CA ASP A 217 -0.68 -3.05 -8.72
C ASP A 217 -1.16 -2.05 -9.78
N PHE A 218 -2.32 -1.46 -9.51
CA PHE A 218 -3.00 -0.43 -10.30
C PHE A 218 -2.61 0.92 -9.73
N LEU A 219 -1.52 1.49 -10.21
CA LEU A 219 -0.95 2.71 -9.66
C LEU A 219 -1.61 3.94 -10.29
N GLY A 220 -1.79 5.00 -9.50
CA GLY A 220 -2.30 6.28 -9.99
C GLY A 220 -1.15 7.25 -10.23
N LEU A 221 -0.84 7.56 -11.49
CA LEU A 221 0.09 8.64 -11.84
C LEU A 221 -0.69 9.95 -12.07
N LYS A 222 -0.08 11.05 -11.62
CA LYS A 222 -0.60 12.43 -11.83
C LYS A 222 -0.08 13.09 -13.11
N THR A 223 0.90 12.49 -13.76
CA THR A 223 1.59 12.97 -14.97
C THR A 223 1.07 12.25 -16.18
#